data_AF-A0A4U7C043-F1
#
_entry.id   AF-A0A4U7C043-F1
#
_cell.length_a   1.000
_cell.length_b   1.000
_cell.length_c   1.000
_cell.angle_alpha   90.00
_cell.angle_beta   90.00
_cell.angle_gamma   90.00
#
_symmetry.space_group_name_H-M   'P 1'
#
loop_
_entity.id
_entity.type
_entity.pdbx_description
1 polymer ?
#
loop_
_entity_poly.entity_id
_entity_poly.type
_entity_poly.pdbx_seq_one_letter_code
_entity_poly.pdbx_strand_id
1 'polypeptide(L)'
;NPDEILEERVDDALDEDDQPHNKREGEDEEGWIVEDDICTDGGTVLGFFDASKPQPYDNSRRVWYVDDPHIERELVKTHDSAVGFYALNGESLVTFTENEEKEQICGVLEKIREQNPGKRILLVLDKHGSHRCKHTRKRAHQLGIDLI
;
A
#
# COMPACT_ATOMS: atom_id res chain seq x y z
N ASN A 1 12.79 19.71 0.33
CA ASN A 1 11.49 20.15 0.91
C ASN A 1 10.51 18.97 0.81
N PRO A 2 9.66 18.62 1.80
CA PRO A 2 8.69 17.52 1.63
C PRO A 2 7.78 17.69 0.41
N ASP A 3 7.48 18.92 0.01
CA ASP A 3 6.64 19.23 -1.15
C ASP A 3 7.38 18.93 -2.47
N GLU A 4 8.64 19.34 -2.60
CA GLU A 4 9.47 19.05 -3.79
C GLU A 4 9.63 17.53 -4.03
N ILE A 5 9.77 16.73 -2.98
CA ILE A 5 9.92 15.26 -3.09
C ILE A 5 8.59 14.60 -3.50
N LEU A 6 7.46 15.21 -3.15
CA LEU A 6 6.15 14.73 -3.58
C LEU A 6 5.90 15.10 -5.05
N GLU A 7 6.25 16.32 -5.45
CA GLU A 7 6.14 16.79 -6.84
C GLU A 7 7.00 15.92 -7.78
N GLU A 8 8.28 15.69 -7.45
CA GLU A 8 9.19 14.85 -8.24
C GLU A 8 8.63 13.42 -8.44
N ARG A 9 8.11 12.79 -7.39
CA ARG A 9 7.59 11.42 -7.46
C ARG A 9 6.26 11.31 -8.19
N VAL A 10 5.44 12.36 -8.15
CA VAL A 10 4.20 12.40 -8.92
C VAL A 10 4.53 12.59 -10.39
N ASP A 11 5.47 13.47 -10.72
CA ASP A 11 5.91 13.69 -12.09
C ASP A 11 6.52 12.41 -12.67
N ASP A 12 7.42 11.74 -11.92
CA ASP A 12 8.01 10.47 -12.32
C ASP A 12 6.94 9.39 -12.56
N ALA A 13 5.97 9.26 -11.65
CA ALA A 13 4.93 8.23 -11.77
C ALA A 13 3.89 8.51 -12.87
N LEU A 14 3.77 9.76 -13.32
CA LEU A 14 2.92 10.14 -14.45
C LEU A 14 3.64 10.01 -15.79
N ASP A 15 4.97 9.97 -15.79
CA ASP A 15 5.72 9.65 -17.00
C ASP A 15 5.39 8.20 -17.42
N GLU A 16 5.10 8.00 -18.71
CA GLU A 16 4.71 6.71 -19.29
C GLU A 16 5.90 6.00 -19.95
N ASP A 17 7.12 6.43 -19.64
CA ASP A 17 8.32 5.80 -20.16
C ASP A 17 8.61 4.42 -19.51
N ASP A 18 9.50 3.66 -20.12
CA ASP A 18 9.84 2.31 -19.67
C ASP A 18 10.84 2.32 -18.48
N GLN A 19 11.06 3.47 -17.83
CA GLN A 19 12.04 3.57 -16.74
C GLN A 19 11.49 2.99 -15.44
N PRO A 20 12.37 2.46 -14.57
CA PRO A 20 11.94 1.93 -13.29
C PRO A 20 11.69 3.05 -12.28
N HIS A 21 10.48 3.62 -12.28
CA HIS A 21 10.06 4.70 -11.36
C HIS A 21 10.17 4.32 -9.87
N ASN A 22 10.09 3.02 -9.58
CA ASN A 22 10.26 2.53 -8.21
C ASN A 22 11.72 2.43 -7.79
N LYS A 23 12.72 2.60 -8.65
CA LYS A 23 14.17 2.50 -8.34
C LYS A 23 14.68 3.82 -7.76
N ARG A 24 15.67 3.76 -6.86
CA ARG A 24 16.31 4.95 -6.27
C ARG A 24 17.75 5.07 -6.74
N GLU A 25 18.25 6.30 -6.73
CA GLU A 25 19.65 6.58 -7.06
C GLU A 25 20.61 5.76 -6.18
N GLY A 26 21.60 5.14 -6.80
CA GLY A 26 22.60 4.30 -6.11
C GLY A 26 22.20 2.83 -5.89
N GLU A 27 21.02 2.39 -6.34
CA GLU A 27 20.64 0.97 -6.34
C GLU A 27 21.09 0.25 -7.63
N ASP A 28 21.45 -1.03 -7.49
CA ASP A 28 21.84 -1.90 -8.61
C ASP A 28 20.75 -1.96 -9.69
N GLU A 29 21.15 -2.12 -10.96
CA GLU A 29 20.22 -2.27 -12.09
C GLU A 29 19.53 -3.64 -12.12
N GLU A 30 20.02 -4.62 -11.39
CA GLU A 30 19.55 -6.00 -11.48
C GLU A 30 18.12 -6.18 -10.93
N GLY A 31 17.21 -6.62 -11.81
CA GLY A 31 15.83 -7.02 -11.50
C GLY A 31 14.85 -5.87 -11.35
N TRP A 32 15.18 -4.67 -11.84
CA TRP A 32 14.22 -3.61 -12.13
C TRP A 32 13.69 -3.77 -13.56
N ILE A 33 13.06 -4.92 -13.79
CA ILE A 33 12.46 -5.28 -15.08
C ILE A 33 11.06 -5.79 -14.75
N VAL A 34 10.07 -5.29 -15.48
CA VAL A 34 8.69 -5.77 -15.43
C VAL A 34 8.66 -7.23 -15.93
N GLU A 35 7.91 -8.11 -15.27
CA GLU A 35 7.84 -9.52 -15.69
C GLU A 35 7.19 -9.64 -17.08
N ASP A 36 7.70 -10.55 -17.93
CA ASP A 36 7.32 -10.64 -19.36
C ASP A 36 5.82 -10.94 -19.58
N ASP A 37 5.14 -11.52 -18.59
CA ASP A 37 3.70 -11.83 -18.60
C ASP A 37 2.82 -10.65 -18.15
N ILE A 38 3.42 -9.55 -17.71
CA ILE A 38 2.74 -8.34 -17.25
C ILE A 38 2.52 -7.39 -18.43
N CYS A 39 1.24 -7.23 -18.78
CA CYS A 39 0.79 -6.28 -19.79
C CYS A 39 0.24 -4.99 -19.13
N THR A 40 0.70 -3.81 -19.56
CA THR A 40 0.32 -2.50 -18.99
C THR A 40 -0.33 -1.55 -20.00
N ASP A 41 -0.65 -2.02 -21.21
CA ASP A 41 -1.16 -1.21 -22.33
C ASP A 41 -2.67 -0.89 -22.27
N GLY A 42 -3.41 -1.53 -21.36
CA GLY A 42 -4.86 -1.38 -21.18
C GLY A 42 -5.29 -0.13 -20.42
N GLY A 43 -4.39 0.84 -20.24
CA GLY A 43 -4.59 2.08 -19.49
C GLY A 43 -4.10 2.00 -18.04
N THR A 44 -4.46 3.01 -17.24
CA THR A 44 -3.90 3.21 -15.89
C THR A 44 -4.97 3.14 -14.81
N VAL A 45 -4.72 2.35 -13.77
CA VAL A 45 -5.51 2.31 -12.52
C VAL A 45 -4.83 3.13 -11.46
N LEU A 46 -5.54 4.05 -10.83
CA LEU A 46 -5.07 4.78 -9.66
C LEU A 46 -5.78 4.26 -8.41
N GLY A 47 -5.04 3.96 -7.35
CA GLY A 47 -5.64 3.62 -6.07
C GLY A 47 -4.78 3.94 -4.86
N PHE A 48 -5.46 4.06 -3.72
CA PHE A 48 -4.87 4.35 -2.42
C PHE A 48 -4.69 3.07 -1.64
N PHE A 49 -3.57 2.93 -0.95
CA PHE A 49 -3.27 1.76 -0.15
C PHE A 49 -3.02 2.15 1.29
N ASP A 50 -3.74 1.52 2.20
CA ASP A 50 -3.67 1.79 3.63
C ASP A 50 -3.85 0.51 4.45
N ALA A 51 -3.28 0.51 5.65
CA ALA A 51 -3.38 -0.57 6.61
C ALA A 51 -4.00 -0.06 7.90
N SER A 52 -4.98 -0.78 8.42
CA SER A 52 -5.67 -0.45 9.66
C SER A 52 -5.72 -1.64 10.60
N LYS A 53 -5.66 -1.39 11.91
CA LYS A 53 -5.85 -2.42 12.94
C LYS A 53 -7.27 -2.28 13.50
N PRO A 54 -8.24 -3.07 13.02
CA PRO A 54 -9.62 -2.94 13.45
C PRO A 54 -9.73 -3.22 14.95
N GLN A 55 -10.50 -2.40 15.66
CA GLN A 55 -10.91 -2.70 17.04
C GLN A 55 -12.31 -3.30 17.00
N PRO A 56 -12.47 -4.60 17.27
CA PRO A 56 -13.76 -5.27 17.09
C PRO A 56 -14.82 -4.85 18.10
N TYR A 57 -14.41 -4.23 19.21
CA TYR A 57 -15.32 -3.79 20.27
C TYR A 57 -15.25 -2.28 20.43
N ASP A 58 -16.42 -1.66 20.47
CA ASP A 58 -16.55 -0.25 20.86
C ASP A 58 -16.17 -0.10 22.35
N ASN A 59 -15.01 0.50 22.57
CA ASN A 59 -14.49 0.79 23.91
C ASN A 59 -14.91 2.19 24.39
N SER A 60 -15.72 2.93 23.60
CA SER A 60 -16.25 4.22 24.02
C SER A 60 -17.49 4.03 24.89
N ARG A 61 -17.50 4.63 26.09
CA ARG A 61 -18.62 4.60 27.02
C ARG A 61 -18.82 6.00 27.57
N ARG A 62 -20.05 6.51 27.47
CA ARG A 62 -20.42 7.77 28.14
C ARG A 62 -20.84 7.44 29.57
N VAL A 63 -20.03 7.87 30.53
CA VAL A 63 -20.27 7.62 31.95
C VAL A 63 -20.63 8.92 32.65
N TRP A 64 -21.69 8.89 33.45
CA TRP A 64 -22.02 9.97 34.39
C TRP A 64 -21.66 9.48 35.78
N TYR A 65 -20.86 10.26 36.51
CA TYR A 65 -20.41 9.93 37.87
C TYR A 65 -20.49 11.20 38.73
N VAL A 66 -20.56 11.02 40.05
CA VAL A 66 -20.63 12.13 41.02
C VAL A 66 -19.29 12.34 41.74
N ASP A 67 -18.45 11.30 41.89
CA ASP A 67 -17.17 11.31 42.62
C ASP A 67 -15.93 11.07 41.72
N ASP A 68 -15.01 10.15 42.06
CA ASP A 68 -13.78 9.88 41.28
C ASP A 68 -13.93 8.61 40.40
N PRO A 69 -14.15 8.76 39.07
CA PRO A 69 -14.45 7.64 38.20
C PRO A 69 -13.16 6.91 37.81
N HIS A 70 -13.16 5.60 38.01
CA HIS A 70 -12.14 4.73 37.42
C HIS A 70 -12.82 3.77 36.45
N ILE A 71 -12.36 3.78 35.19
CA ILE A 71 -12.83 2.86 34.15
C ILE A 71 -11.64 2.02 33.71
N GLU A 72 -11.67 0.75 34.07
CA GLU A 72 -10.75 -0.24 33.49
C GLU A 72 -11.23 -0.60 32.08
N ARG A 73 -10.31 -0.51 31.12
CA ARG A 73 -10.59 -0.74 29.70
C ARG A 73 -9.76 -1.92 29.23
N GLU A 74 -10.40 -3.06 29.02
CA GLU A 74 -9.72 -4.20 28.41
C GLU A 74 -9.46 -3.88 26.93
N LEU A 75 -8.19 -3.83 26.54
CA LEU A 75 -7.78 -3.63 25.15
C LEU A 75 -7.86 -4.96 24.42
N VAL A 76 -9.04 -5.29 23.89
CA VAL A 76 -9.18 -6.44 23.00
C VAL A 76 -8.73 -6.02 21.60
N LYS A 77 -7.56 -6.50 21.20
CA LYS A 77 -6.98 -6.27 19.87
C LYS A 77 -7.20 -7.53 19.02
N THR A 78 -7.62 -7.37 17.76
CA THR A 78 -7.40 -8.44 16.78
C THR A 78 -5.90 -8.52 16.48
N HIS A 79 -5.41 -9.74 16.25
CA HIS A 79 -4.04 -9.93 15.80
C HIS A 79 -3.86 -9.48 14.36
N ASP A 80 -4.90 -9.64 13.54
CA ASP A 80 -4.85 -9.35 12.12
C ASP A 80 -5.01 -7.86 11.82
N SER A 81 -4.26 -7.41 10.82
CA SER A 81 -4.33 -6.07 10.24
C SER A 81 -5.15 -6.13 8.95
N ALA A 82 -6.07 -5.18 8.77
CA ALA A 82 -6.84 -5.03 7.55
C ALA A 82 -6.08 -4.13 6.58
N VAL A 83 -5.68 -4.68 5.44
CA VAL A 83 -4.98 -3.97 4.38
C VAL A 83 -5.94 -3.76 3.21
N GLY A 84 -6.06 -2.52 2.77
CA GLY A 84 -6.99 -2.11 1.72
C GLY A 84 -6.28 -1.42 0.56
N PHE A 85 -6.72 -1.72 -0.65
CA PHE A 85 -6.46 -0.98 -1.87
C PHE A 85 -7.77 -0.43 -2.42
N TYR A 86 -7.88 0.89 -2.46
CA TYR A 86 -9.06 1.62 -2.88
C TYR A 86 -8.82 2.21 -4.27
N ALA A 87 -9.26 1.51 -5.30
CA ALA A 87 -9.10 1.91 -6.69
C ALA A 87 -10.17 2.93 -7.10
N LEU A 88 -9.78 3.99 -7.81
CA LEU A 88 -10.70 5.00 -8.36
C LEU A 88 -11.37 4.53 -9.65
N ASN A 89 -10.64 3.78 -10.47
CA ASN A 89 -11.04 3.36 -11.81
C ASN A 89 -10.64 1.90 -12.13
N GLY A 90 -10.48 1.10 -11.08
CA GLY A 90 -10.18 -0.33 -11.14
C GLY A 90 -10.93 -1.09 -10.04
N GLU A 91 -10.53 -2.33 -9.80
CA GLU A 91 -11.09 -3.17 -8.74
C GLU A 91 -10.36 -2.91 -7.42
N SER A 92 -11.15 -2.69 -6.37
CA SER A 92 -10.65 -2.48 -5.01
C SER A 92 -10.47 -3.82 -4.29
N LEU A 93 -9.49 -3.89 -3.41
CA LEU A 93 -9.17 -5.08 -2.61
C LEU A 93 -9.20 -4.75 -1.12
N VAL A 94 -9.74 -5.66 -0.31
CA VAL A 94 -9.52 -5.67 1.12
C VAL A 94 -9.11 -7.07 1.55
N THR A 95 -8.04 -7.18 2.33
CA THR A 95 -7.53 -8.45 2.86
C THR A 95 -7.11 -8.28 4.30
N PHE A 96 -7.24 -9.34 5.09
CA PHE A 96 -6.69 -9.40 6.43
C PHE A 96 -5.34 -10.12 6.37
N THR A 97 -4.33 -9.59 7.05
CA THR A 97 -3.01 -10.18 7.17
C THR A 97 -2.66 -10.34 8.65
N GLU A 98 -2.06 -11.47 9.02
CA GLU A 98 -1.66 -11.72 10.42
C GLU A 98 -0.61 -10.71 10.90
N ASN A 99 0.21 -10.19 9.98
CA ASN A 99 1.19 -9.14 10.23
C ASN A 99 1.38 -8.23 9.00
N GLU A 100 2.13 -7.14 9.18
CA GLU A 100 2.48 -6.16 8.14
C GLU A 100 3.92 -6.35 7.63
N GLU A 101 4.41 -7.60 7.65
CA GLU A 101 5.74 -7.92 7.13
C GLU A 101 5.79 -7.78 5.60
N LYS A 102 6.99 -7.53 5.08
CA LYS A 102 7.21 -7.25 3.65
C LYS A 102 6.68 -8.36 2.73
N GLU A 103 6.75 -9.62 3.16
CA GLU A 103 6.25 -10.78 2.43
C GLU A 103 4.72 -10.74 2.29
N GLN A 104 4.01 -10.38 3.36
CA GLN A 104 2.55 -10.26 3.31
C GLN A 104 2.14 -9.09 2.41
N ILE A 105 2.83 -7.94 2.51
CA ILE A 105 2.59 -6.79 1.64
C ILE A 105 2.82 -7.15 0.16
N CYS A 106 3.89 -7.89 -0.16
CA CYS A 106 4.10 -8.40 -1.52
C CYS A 106 2.94 -9.28 -2.00
N GLY A 107 2.43 -10.17 -1.14
CA GLY A 107 1.25 -10.98 -1.46
C GLY A 107 -0.02 -10.15 -1.69
N VAL A 108 -0.17 -9.00 -1.01
CA VAL A 108 -1.28 -8.08 -1.30
C VAL A 108 -1.09 -7.41 -2.66
N LEU A 109 0.12 -6.99 -3.02
CA LEU A 109 0.43 -6.40 -4.33
C LEU A 109 0.11 -7.38 -5.48
N GLU A 110 0.44 -8.66 -5.31
CA GLU A 110 0.10 -9.72 -6.27
C GLU A 110 -1.42 -9.83 -6.47
N LYS A 111 -2.20 -9.84 -5.38
CA LYS A 111 -3.67 -9.86 -5.46
C LYS A 111 -4.23 -8.61 -6.14
N ILE A 112 -3.67 -7.43 -5.87
CA ILE A 112 -4.08 -6.17 -6.54
C ILE A 112 -3.87 -6.30 -8.05
N ARG A 113 -2.72 -6.86 -8.45
CA ARG A 113 -2.39 -7.08 -9.85
C ARG A 113 -3.31 -8.10 -10.52
N GLU A 114 -3.61 -9.22 -9.85
CA GLU A 114 -4.54 -10.23 -10.34
C GLU A 114 -5.95 -9.65 -10.60
N GLN A 115 -6.41 -8.72 -9.76
CA GLN A 115 -7.71 -8.07 -9.93
C GLN A 115 -7.71 -6.94 -10.97
N ASN A 116 -6.55 -6.39 -11.29
CA ASN A 116 -6.39 -5.31 -12.27
C ASN A 116 -5.42 -5.71 -13.40
N PRO A 117 -5.71 -6.79 -14.15
CA PRO A 117 -4.83 -7.27 -15.20
C PRO A 117 -4.82 -6.31 -16.40
N GLY A 118 -3.72 -6.32 -17.15
CA GLY A 118 -3.59 -5.59 -18.41
C GLY A 118 -3.43 -4.07 -18.26
N LYS A 119 -3.44 -3.52 -17.05
CA LYS A 119 -3.39 -2.07 -16.80
C LYS A 119 -2.14 -1.69 -16.02
N ARG A 120 -1.55 -0.52 -16.26
CA ARG A 120 -0.58 0.08 -15.34
C ARG A 120 -1.28 0.41 -14.00
N ILE A 121 -0.62 0.23 -12.87
CA ILE A 121 -1.22 0.53 -11.56
C ILE A 121 -0.37 1.59 -10.85
N LEU A 122 -0.96 2.75 -10.60
CA LEU A 122 -0.42 3.79 -9.73
C LEU A 122 -0.98 3.60 -8.32
N LEU A 123 -0.09 3.33 -7.37
CA LEU A 123 -0.46 2.95 -6.01
C LEU A 123 0.10 3.97 -5.03
N VAL A 124 -0.81 4.76 -4.44
CA VAL A 124 -0.49 5.83 -3.50
C VAL A 124 -0.41 5.26 -2.09
N LEU A 125 0.75 5.42 -1.45
CA LEU A 125 1.09 4.85 -0.14
C LEU A 125 1.42 5.92 0.89
N ASP A 126 1.12 5.64 2.16
CA ASP A 126 1.67 6.42 3.26
C ASP A 126 3.20 6.23 3.42
N LYS A 127 3.83 7.00 4.33
CA LYS A 127 5.28 6.91 4.58
C LYS A 127 5.72 5.71 5.43
N HIS A 128 4.86 4.72 5.68
CA HIS A 128 5.20 3.62 6.56
C HIS A 128 6.37 2.79 6.02
N GLY A 129 7.34 2.51 6.90
CA GLY A 129 8.67 2.00 6.51
C GLY A 129 8.66 0.61 5.86
N SER A 130 7.66 -0.23 6.19
CA SER A 130 7.49 -1.57 5.60
C SER A 130 7.06 -1.51 4.13
N HIS A 131 6.26 -0.52 3.75
CA HIS A 131 5.77 -0.34 2.37
C HIS A 131 6.88 0.10 1.40
N ARG A 132 8.00 0.65 1.94
CA ARG A 132 9.04 1.32 1.14
C ARG A 132 10.38 0.59 1.12
N CYS A 133 10.45 -0.63 1.63
CA CYS A 133 11.70 -1.39 1.59
C CYS A 133 12.08 -1.74 0.13
N LYS A 134 13.38 -1.91 -0.15
CA LYS A 134 13.89 -2.24 -1.51
C LYS A 134 13.20 -3.48 -2.09
N HIS A 135 12.88 -4.45 -1.24
CA HIS A 135 12.21 -5.69 -1.66
C HIS A 135 10.78 -5.44 -2.17
N THR A 136 9.96 -4.70 -1.41
CA THR A 136 8.60 -4.33 -1.82
C THR A 136 8.59 -3.48 -3.08
N ARG A 137 9.50 -2.49 -3.18
CA ARG A 137 9.63 -1.64 -4.38
C ARG A 137 10.00 -2.44 -5.63
N LYS A 138 10.94 -3.38 -5.49
CA LYS A 138 11.34 -4.26 -6.59
C LYS A 138 10.19 -5.16 -7.02
N ARG A 139 9.45 -5.75 -6.07
CA ARG A 139 8.28 -6.59 -6.38
C ARG A 139 7.16 -5.78 -7.03
N ALA A 140 6.87 -4.57 -6.53
CA ALA A 140 5.89 -3.67 -7.15
C ALA A 140 6.25 -3.36 -8.60
N HIS A 141 7.51 -3.03 -8.87
CA HIS A 141 7.97 -2.77 -10.24
C HIS A 141 7.84 -4.00 -11.15
N GLN A 142 8.23 -5.18 -10.67
CA GLN A 142 8.07 -6.43 -11.42
C GLN A 142 6.61 -6.69 -11.82
N LEU A 143 5.66 -6.30 -10.97
CA LEU A 143 4.22 -6.41 -11.22
C LEU A 143 3.64 -5.24 -12.07
N GLY A 144 4.47 -4.30 -12.53
CA GLY A 144 4.00 -3.11 -13.26
C GLY A 144 3.18 -2.15 -12.39
N ILE A 145 3.52 -2.05 -11.10
CA ILE A 145 2.89 -1.17 -10.11
C ILE A 145 3.89 -0.07 -9.72
N ASP A 146 3.52 1.19 -9.88
CA ASP A 146 4.34 2.34 -9.48
C ASP A 146 3.89 2.92 -8.13
N LEU A 147 4.85 3.14 -7.23
CA LEU A 147 4.61 3.52 -5.85
C LEU A 147 4.80 5.02 -5.62
N ILE A 148 3.70 5.72 -5.31
CA ILE A 148 3.65 7.18 -5.07
C ILE A 148 3.62 7.48 -3.57
#